data_AF-A0A977ICD3-F1
#
_entry.id   AF-A0A977ICD3-F1
#
_cell.length_a   1.000
_cell.length_b   1.000
_cell.length_c   1.000
_cell.angle_alpha   90.00
_cell.angle_beta   90.00
_cell.angle_gamma   90.00
#
_symmetry.space_group_name_H-M   'P 1'
#
loop_
_entity.id
_entity.type
_entity.pdbx_description
1 polymer ?
#
loop_
_entity_poly.entity_id
_entity_poly.type
_entity_poly.pdbx_seq_one_letter_code
_entity_poly.pdbx_strand_id
1 'polypeptide(L)'
;MSVELVRTDNSSLLTGIKTDAVLYSETPGFRVTWIEWDSDFRNSGLQIQDLVVSVDGNSLDPFLKPGKMSPGIGQYGEYMYWQQVGAKPDQEITLGVLRNGGEKVEIKGKIHASRFYYDRQGRPAMAPGGPARLFPKDDFSDAWSSWYEKFVWKLSYLLDGAWDRHNINSRQELKEQEEHKGRIDFLLKNYPGPFADAVLADWTAAINLLKGKKADDVDLEYKELGAKRVELVKQEAAKAWNAFKGEISAQTIPVFPAARIDSRDQFAGKIVELPWITPRDNIINDLGKTYAVVGSQYDGYYFVLLSSPEVYRFYDAMYRYKAQVNPRLGERYQYVGRITDEPRMITFRGSPVSGLLVRALAGRAGDEELFVDMRKTNEKGKSDFAGEAAIKPSAASMPGDGASPAQVMGEMIRAVKFADEDSWKKLFAGWRAITYDDGHSVLDSSYAPSSYSLSSEWERSRQAITGSVYDVRVDKVGRVRRIIKSDPETNLPSVDEVTVFLDHYGLFDGEYRTFLNLNVHRRWTLQRLNEGPWKITSVQSI
;
A
#
# COMPACT_ATOMS: atom_id res chain seq x y z
N MET A 1 17.78 39.82 -35.07
CA MET A 1 16.45 40.26 -34.62
C MET A 1 15.40 39.37 -35.28
N SER A 2 15.02 38.29 -34.60
CA SER A 2 14.08 37.28 -35.11
C SER A 2 12.68 37.56 -34.56
N VAL A 3 11.74 37.87 -35.44
CA VAL A 3 10.33 38.05 -35.08
C VAL A 3 9.72 36.65 -34.94
N GLU A 4 9.53 36.22 -33.70
CA GLU A 4 8.71 35.06 -33.37
C GLU A 4 7.24 35.46 -33.49
N LEU A 5 6.43 34.62 -34.15
CA LEU A 5 5.00 34.89 -34.34
C LEU A 5 4.22 34.23 -33.21
N VAL A 6 3.92 35.00 -32.17
CA VAL A 6 2.88 34.66 -31.18
C VAL A 6 1.56 35.23 -31.67
N ARG A 7 0.54 34.39 -31.82
CA ARG A 7 -0.85 34.85 -32.02
C ARG A 7 -1.60 34.72 -30.71
N THR A 8 -2.40 35.74 -30.37
CA THR A 8 -3.23 35.72 -29.17
C THR A 8 -4.72 35.69 -29.53
N ASP A 9 -5.49 34.99 -28.72
CA ASP A 9 -6.95 35.07 -28.73
C ASP A 9 -7.43 35.79 -27.45
N ASN A 10 -7.80 37.05 -27.61
CA ASN A 10 -8.25 37.90 -26.51
C ASN A 10 -9.66 37.56 -26.01
N SER A 11 -10.37 36.63 -26.67
CA SER A 11 -11.69 36.17 -26.20
C SER A 11 -11.59 35.18 -25.03
N SER A 12 -10.41 34.61 -24.79
CA SER A 12 -10.14 33.64 -23.73
C SER A 12 -8.93 34.08 -22.89
N LEU A 13 -9.21 34.69 -21.74
CA LEU A 13 -8.21 35.04 -20.72
C LEU A 13 -8.05 33.88 -19.73
N LEU A 14 -6.81 33.53 -19.41
CA LEU A 14 -6.46 32.42 -18.52
C LEU A 14 -5.27 32.78 -17.63
N THR A 15 -5.23 32.21 -16.43
CA THR A 15 -4.04 32.23 -15.55
C THR A 15 -2.97 31.24 -16.00
N GLY A 16 -3.35 30.19 -16.74
CA GLY A 16 -2.44 29.08 -17.07
C GLY A 16 -2.18 28.15 -15.88
N ILE A 17 -3.03 28.19 -14.86
CA ILE A 17 -3.00 27.26 -13.72
C ILE A 17 -4.07 26.19 -13.98
N LYS A 18 -3.85 24.96 -13.50
CA LYS A 18 -4.89 23.93 -13.41
C LYS A 18 -5.16 23.62 -11.95
N THR A 19 -6.43 23.43 -11.60
CA THR A 19 -6.83 23.19 -10.21
C THR A 19 -7.83 22.04 -10.07
N ASP A 20 -7.93 21.49 -8.86
CA ASP A 20 -9.01 20.60 -8.42
C ASP A 20 -9.79 21.26 -7.27
N ALA A 21 -11.12 21.17 -7.30
CA ALA A 21 -11.96 21.70 -6.23
C ALA A 21 -11.87 20.82 -4.97
N VAL A 22 -11.57 21.45 -3.83
CA VAL A 22 -11.60 20.85 -2.49
C VAL A 22 -12.82 21.39 -1.75
N LEU A 23 -13.87 20.57 -1.68
CA LEU A 23 -15.19 21.02 -1.19
C LEU A 23 -15.41 20.72 0.31
N TYR A 24 -14.88 19.62 0.81
CA TYR A 24 -15.20 19.06 2.13
C TYR A 24 -14.07 19.23 3.15
N SER A 25 -13.40 20.38 3.10
CA SER A 25 -12.37 20.81 4.06
C SER A 25 -12.90 21.96 4.94
N GLU A 26 -12.26 22.19 6.09
CA GLU A 26 -12.60 23.34 6.95
C GLU A 26 -12.48 24.68 6.23
N THR A 27 -11.59 24.76 5.23
CA THR A 27 -11.53 25.87 4.29
C THR A 27 -11.57 25.28 2.89
N PRO A 28 -12.69 25.38 2.17
CA PRO A 28 -12.79 24.89 0.81
C PRO A 28 -11.98 25.81 -0.13
N GLY A 29 -11.53 25.28 -1.25
CA GLY A 29 -10.72 26.04 -2.21
C GLY A 29 -10.41 25.27 -3.48
N PHE A 30 -9.56 25.85 -4.33
CA PHE A 30 -9.06 25.22 -5.55
C PHE A 30 -7.59 24.84 -5.37
N ARG A 31 -7.30 23.55 -5.25
CA ARG A 31 -5.93 23.03 -5.11
C ARG A 31 -5.23 23.10 -6.45
N VAL A 32 -4.06 23.73 -6.53
CA VAL A 32 -3.22 23.78 -7.74
C VAL A 32 -2.69 22.38 -8.06
N THR A 33 -2.98 21.88 -9.27
CA THR A 33 -2.53 20.56 -9.76
C THR A 33 -1.47 20.68 -10.85
N TRP A 34 -1.41 21.82 -11.53
CA TRP A 34 -0.39 22.12 -12.53
C TRP A 34 -0.26 23.63 -12.77
N ILE A 35 0.90 24.07 -13.22
CA ILE A 35 1.15 25.45 -13.68
C ILE A 35 1.82 25.34 -15.05
N GLU A 36 1.17 25.85 -16.09
CA GLU A 36 1.66 25.83 -17.46
C GLU A 36 3.00 26.56 -17.57
N TRP A 37 3.90 26.05 -18.43
CA TRP A 37 5.29 26.51 -18.49
C TRP A 37 5.43 27.95 -19.02
N ASP A 38 4.41 28.46 -19.70
CA ASP A 38 4.32 29.83 -20.19
C ASP A 38 3.39 30.74 -19.34
N SER A 39 2.92 30.24 -18.19
CA SER A 39 2.17 31.01 -17.20
C SER A 39 3.09 31.93 -16.39
N ASP A 40 2.64 33.16 -16.14
CA ASP A 40 3.33 34.11 -15.25
C ASP A 40 3.38 33.61 -13.80
N PHE A 41 2.44 32.73 -13.41
CA PHE A 41 2.41 32.12 -12.08
C PHE A 41 3.52 31.10 -11.85
N ARG A 42 4.26 30.70 -12.89
CA ARG A 42 5.34 29.73 -12.76
C ARG A 42 6.51 30.25 -11.93
N ASN A 43 6.77 31.56 -12.00
CA ASN A 43 7.88 32.22 -11.30
C ASN A 43 7.40 33.15 -10.17
N SER A 44 6.11 33.14 -9.85
CA SER A 44 5.52 33.99 -8.81
C SER A 44 5.65 33.44 -7.39
N GLY A 45 6.16 32.21 -7.26
CA GLY A 45 6.20 31.47 -6.00
C GLY A 45 4.94 30.65 -5.71
N LEU A 46 3.98 30.56 -6.65
CA LEU A 46 2.90 29.58 -6.59
C LEU A 46 3.46 28.16 -6.64
N GLN A 47 2.93 27.25 -5.83
CA GLN A 47 3.35 25.85 -5.79
C GLN A 47 2.19 24.92 -6.13
N ILE A 48 2.53 23.78 -6.74
CA ILE A 48 1.58 22.66 -6.85
C ILE A 48 1.19 22.24 -5.42
N GLN A 49 -0.08 21.89 -5.21
CA GLN A 49 -0.77 21.64 -3.95
C GLN A 49 -1.15 22.87 -3.11
N ASP A 50 -0.77 24.09 -3.48
CA ASP A 50 -1.34 25.28 -2.84
C ASP A 50 -2.87 25.31 -3.01
N LEU A 51 -3.59 25.71 -1.97
CA LEU A 51 -5.04 25.82 -2.00
C LEU A 51 -5.44 27.29 -2.22
N VAL A 52 -5.92 27.63 -3.41
CA VAL A 52 -6.39 28.97 -3.75
C VAL A 52 -7.78 29.19 -3.14
N VAL A 53 -7.92 30.21 -2.32
CA VAL A 53 -9.16 30.53 -1.58
C VAL A 53 -9.74 31.89 -1.96
N SER A 54 -8.94 32.79 -2.55
CA SER A 54 -9.41 34.10 -3.00
C SER A 54 -8.64 34.64 -4.21
N VAL A 55 -9.28 35.58 -4.92
CA VAL A 55 -8.70 36.36 -6.03
C VAL A 55 -8.99 37.83 -5.80
N ASP A 56 -7.95 38.66 -5.77
CA ASP A 56 -8.02 40.11 -5.50
C ASP A 56 -8.86 40.41 -4.23
N GLY A 57 -8.68 39.58 -3.20
CA GLY A 57 -9.40 39.68 -1.93
C GLY A 57 -10.83 39.10 -1.93
N ASN A 58 -11.37 38.72 -3.09
CA ASN A 58 -12.71 38.13 -3.20
C ASN A 58 -12.67 36.61 -2.96
N SER A 59 -13.54 36.09 -2.09
CA SER A 59 -13.63 34.66 -1.80
C SER A 59 -14.07 33.85 -3.03
N LEU A 60 -13.47 32.68 -3.20
CA LEU A 60 -13.85 31.70 -4.21
C LEU A 60 -14.96 30.72 -3.77
N ASP A 61 -15.44 30.79 -2.53
CA ASP A 61 -16.51 29.93 -2.00
C ASP A 61 -17.77 29.83 -2.88
N PRO A 62 -18.27 30.92 -3.51
CA PRO A 62 -19.47 30.85 -4.36
C PRO A 62 -19.33 29.90 -5.56
N PHE A 63 -18.09 29.61 -5.96
CA PHE A 63 -17.72 28.75 -7.08
C PHE A 63 -17.53 27.28 -6.65
N LEU A 64 -17.54 26.97 -5.35
CA LEU A 64 -17.29 25.63 -4.83
C LEU A 64 -18.62 24.91 -4.53
N LYS A 65 -19.26 24.40 -5.59
CA LYS A 65 -20.55 23.68 -5.49
C LYS A 65 -20.41 22.24 -6.01
N PRO A 66 -20.87 21.23 -5.26
CA PRO A 66 -20.88 19.84 -5.72
C PRO A 66 -21.61 19.67 -7.06
N GLY A 67 -21.07 18.85 -7.95
CA GLY A 67 -21.73 18.42 -9.19
C GLY A 67 -21.90 19.49 -10.29
N LYS A 68 -21.29 20.68 -10.15
CA LYS A 68 -21.35 21.73 -11.17
C LYS A 68 -19.95 22.04 -11.72
N MET A 69 -19.82 22.11 -13.05
CA MET A 69 -18.65 22.75 -13.66
C MET A 69 -18.66 24.22 -13.26
N SER A 70 -17.61 24.63 -12.56
CA SER A 70 -17.50 25.97 -12.00
C SER A 70 -16.59 26.83 -12.86
N PRO A 71 -16.89 28.13 -13.08
CA PRO A 71 -15.97 29.06 -13.73
C PRO A 71 -14.80 29.47 -12.81
N GLY A 72 -14.43 28.64 -11.82
CA GLY A 72 -13.34 28.92 -10.89
C GLY A 72 -11.96 28.97 -11.57
N ILE A 73 -10.98 29.55 -10.86
CA ILE A 73 -9.60 29.67 -11.34
C ILE A 73 -9.00 28.30 -11.66
N GLY A 74 -8.40 28.15 -12.84
CA GLY A 74 -7.78 26.92 -13.32
C GLY A 74 -8.75 25.77 -13.64
N GLN A 75 -10.05 26.06 -13.72
CA GLN A 75 -11.08 25.15 -14.20
C GLN A 75 -11.37 25.40 -15.69
N TYR A 76 -12.02 24.45 -16.36
CA TYR A 76 -12.39 24.58 -17.79
C TYR A 76 -13.17 25.87 -18.13
N GLY A 77 -13.95 26.41 -17.17
CA GLY A 77 -14.75 27.63 -17.33
C GLY A 77 -14.07 28.93 -16.91
N GLU A 78 -12.77 28.93 -16.56
CA GLU A 78 -12.07 30.10 -16.00
C GLU A 78 -12.23 31.37 -16.86
N TYR A 79 -12.17 31.25 -18.20
CA TYR A 79 -12.33 32.40 -19.09
C TYR A 79 -13.66 33.15 -18.88
N MET A 80 -14.73 32.45 -18.48
CA MET A 80 -16.04 33.05 -18.20
C MET A 80 -15.99 33.92 -16.95
N TYR A 81 -15.21 33.52 -15.94
CA TYR A 81 -15.00 34.34 -14.74
C TYR A 81 -14.28 35.65 -15.09
N TRP A 82 -13.20 35.58 -15.87
CA TRP A 82 -12.47 36.77 -16.29
C TRP A 82 -13.30 37.72 -17.15
N GLN A 83 -14.15 37.18 -18.03
CA GLN A 83 -15.12 37.97 -18.79
C GLN A 83 -16.15 38.66 -17.87
N GLN A 84 -16.67 37.94 -16.88
CA GLN A 84 -17.68 38.47 -15.94
C GLN A 84 -17.13 39.63 -15.09
N VAL A 85 -15.87 39.54 -14.66
CA VAL A 85 -15.21 40.60 -13.87
C VAL A 85 -14.59 41.70 -14.74
N GLY A 86 -14.70 41.60 -16.07
CA GLY A 86 -14.21 42.60 -17.02
C GLY A 86 -12.68 42.73 -17.06
N ALA A 87 -11.97 41.63 -16.81
CA ALA A 87 -10.51 41.64 -16.77
C ALA A 87 -9.89 41.84 -18.16
N LYS A 88 -8.65 42.33 -18.20
CA LYS A 88 -7.93 42.64 -19.44
C LYS A 88 -6.70 41.74 -19.63
N PRO A 89 -6.24 41.51 -20.87
CA PRO A 89 -4.96 40.87 -21.11
C PRO A 89 -3.83 41.56 -20.32
N ASP A 90 -2.93 40.76 -19.77
CA ASP A 90 -1.75 41.17 -18.99
C ASP A 90 -2.05 41.93 -17.69
N GLN A 91 -3.30 41.89 -17.22
CA GLN A 91 -3.69 42.39 -15.92
C GLN A 91 -3.04 41.54 -14.81
N GLU A 92 -2.39 42.21 -13.87
CA GLU A 92 -1.90 41.58 -12.63
C GLU A 92 -3.08 41.31 -11.68
N ILE A 93 -3.11 40.10 -11.13
CA ILE A 93 -4.06 39.65 -10.12
C ILE A 93 -3.30 39.12 -8.90
N THR A 94 -3.96 39.08 -7.75
CA THR A 94 -3.43 38.50 -6.50
C THR A 94 -4.25 37.29 -6.09
N LEU A 95 -3.61 36.13 -5.99
CA LEU A 95 -4.20 34.92 -5.43
C LEU A 95 -3.92 34.86 -3.93
N GLY A 96 -4.97 34.72 -3.12
CA GLY A 96 -4.84 34.33 -1.71
C GLY A 96 -4.79 32.81 -1.61
N VAL A 97 -3.68 32.26 -1.13
CA VAL A 97 -3.46 30.81 -1.04
C VAL A 97 -3.23 30.37 0.39
N LEU A 98 -3.68 29.14 0.68
CA LEU A 98 -3.32 28.40 1.89
C LEU A 98 -2.30 27.34 1.52
N ARG A 99 -1.09 27.48 2.07
CA ARG A 99 0.00 26.53 1.94
C ARG A 99 0.11 25.66 3.18
N ASN A 100 0.49 24.40 2.99
CA ASN A 100 0.76 23.44 4.08
C ASN A 100 -0.37 23.33 5.14
N GLY A 101 -1.62 23.52 4.73
CA GLY A 101 -2.79 23.35 5.61
C GLY A 101 -3.14 24.55 6.50
N GLY A 102 -2.55 25.74 6.28
CA GLY A 102 -3.01 26.96 6.95
C GLY A 102 -2.15 28.22 6.81
N GLU A 103 -0.94 28.15 6.24
CA GLU A 103 -0.13 29.34 6.01
C GLU A 103 -0.76 30.19 4.89
N LYS A 104 -1.14 31.42 5.21
CA LYS A 104 -1.68 32.35 4.23
C LYS A 104 -0.55 33.03 3.46
N VAL A 105 -0.56 32.88 2.14
CA VAL A 105 0.41 33.52 1.24
C VAL A 105 -0.37 34.27 0.16
N GLU A 106 0.12 35.43 -0.23
CA GLU A 106 -0.38 36.16 -1.40
C GLU A 106 0.57 35.98 -2.56
N ILE A 107 0.04 35.56 -3.71
CA ILE A 107 0.81 35.27 -4.92
C ILE A 107 0.31 36.15 -6.05
N LYS A 108 1.21 36.93 -6.66
CA LYS A 108 0.88 37.83 -7.76
C LYS A 108 1.28 37.23 -9.10
N GLY A 109 0.45 37.41 -10.11
CA GLY A 109 0.75 36.99 -11.47
C GLY A 109 -0.20 37.63 -12.47
N LYS A 110 0.16 37.56 -13.75
CA LYS A 110 -0.65 38.11 -14.83
C LYS A 110 -1.56 37.07 -15.46
N ILE A 111 -2.77 37.50 -15.82
CA ILE A 111 -3.63 36.73 -16.73
C ILE A 111 -3.25 37.05 -18.17
N HIS A 112 -3.30 36.04 -19.04
CA HIS A 112 -2.93 36.19 -20.44
C HIS A 112 -4.06 35.75 -21.36
N ALA A 113 -4.13 36.41 -22.52
CA ALA A 113 -4.90 35.89 -23.64
C ALA A 113 -4.31 34.54 -24.09
N SER A 114 -5.16 33.63 -24.56
CA SER A 114 -4.72 32.32 -25.05
C SER A 114 -3.67 32.48 -26.17
N ARG A 115 -2.52 31.82 -26.03
CA ARG A 115 -1.36 31.99 -26.93
C ARG A 115 -1.21 30.82 -27.90
N PHE A 116 -0.86 31.14 -29.14
CA PHE A 116 -0.51 30.17 -30.18
C PHE A 116 0.88 30.50 -30.71
N TYR A 117 1.78 29.53 -30.61
CA TYR A 117 3.18 29.66 -30.99
C TYR A 117 3.42 29.08 -32.37
N TYR A 118 4.31 29.71 -33.13
CA TYR A 118 4.74 29.26 -34.44
C TYR A 118 6.26 29.29 -34.55
N ASP A 119 6.85 28.26 -35.17
CA ASP A 119 8.28 28.21 -35.44
C ASP A 119 8.69 29.14 -36.59
N ARG A 120 9.99 29.18 -36.90
CA ARG A 120 10.54 30.03 -37.97
C ARG A 120 10.00 29.69 -39.36
N GLN A 121 9.44 28.50 -39.54
CA GLN A 121 8.83 28.03 -40.78
C GLN A 121 7.30 28.25 -40.78
N GLY A 122 6.75 28.90 -39.75
CA GLY A 122 5.32 29.15 -39.61
C GLY A 122 4.51 27.92 -39.20
N ARG A 123 5.15 26.85 -38.71
CA ARG A 123 4.46 25.65 -38.20
C ARG A 123 4.08 25.85 -36.74
N PRO A 124 2.92 25.34 -36.28
CA PRO A 124 2.56 25.40 -34.87
C PRO A 124 3.64 24.80 -33.98
N ALA A 125 4.06 25.53 -32.95
CA ALA A 125 5.11 25.15 -32.00
C ALA A 125 4.55 24.95 -30.59
N MET A 126 5.31 24.25 -29.74
CA MET A 126 4.93 23.99 -28.35
C MET A 126 5.00 25.24 -27.46
N ALA A 127 5.98 26.11 -27.71
CA ALA A 127 6.28 27.31 -26.95
C ALA A 127 7.15 28.26 -27.80
N PRO A 128 7.41 29.51 -27.37
CA PRO A 128 8.41 30.36 -28.01
C PRO A 128 9.76 29.65 -28.08
N GLY A 129 10.36 29.57 -29.27
CA GLY A 129 11.61 28.84 -29.52
C GLY A 129 11.55 27.31 -29.38
N GLY A 130 10.37 26.74 -29.11
CA GLY A 130 10.17 25.31 -28.91
C GLY A 130 9.99 24.50 -30.21
N PRO A 131 9.95 23.17 -30.11
CA PRO A 131 9.76 22.30 -31.26
C PRO A 131 8.38 22.46 -31.90
N ALA A 132 8.29 22.13 -33.19
CA ALA A 132 7.03 22.03 -33.90
C ALA A 132 6.15 20.92 -33.30
N ARG A 133 4.84 21.17 -33.15
CA ARG A 133 3.91 20.30 -32.42
C ARG A 133 3.80 18.90 -33.04
N LEU A 134 3.64 18.83 -34.36
CA LEU A 134 3.32 17.58 -35.08
C LEU A 134 4.52 17.00 -35.84
N PHE A 135 5.18 17.80 -36.67
CA PHE A 135 6.33 17.39 -37.48
C PHE A 135 7.36 18.50 -37.62
N PRO A 136 8.67 18.16 -37.67
CA PRO A 136 9.24 16.82 -37.63
C PRO A 136 9.19 16.19 -36.22
N LYS A 137 9.41 14.87 -36.16
CA LYS A 137 9.46 14.12 -34.88
C LYS A 137 10.85 14.09 -34.24
N ASP A 138 11.86 14.68 -34.91
CA ASP A 138 13.23 14.81 -34.42
C ASP A 138 13.83 13.48 -33.90
N ASP A 139 13.77 12.44 -34.73
CA ASP A 139 14.26 11.07 -34.46
C ASP A 139 13.52 10.29 -33.35
N PHE A 140 12.41 10.82 -32.81
CA PHE A 140 11.54 10.11 -31.87
C PHE A 140 10.34 9.45 -32.58
N SER A 141 9.77 8.41 -31.96
CA SER A 141 8.60 7.68 -32.50
C SER A 141 7.33 8.53 -32.54
N ASP A 142 7.17 9.43 -31.57
CA ASP A 142 5.95 10.20 -31.30
C ASP A 142 6.18 11.70 -31.53
N ALA A 143 5.16 12.38 -32.07
CA ALA A 143 5.13 13.83 -32.21
C ALA A 143 5.29 14.54 -30.86
N TRP A 144 5.82 15.77 -30.87
CA TRP A 144 6.07 16.55 -29.64
C TRP A 144 4.79 16.82 -28.86
N SER A 145 3.67 17.11 -29.52
CA SER A 145 2.39 17.31 -28.85
C SER A 145 1.89 16.06 -28.13
N SER A 146 2.01 14.88 -28.76
CA SER A 146 1.57 13.61 -28.18
C SER A 146 2.42 13.18 -26.99
N TRP A 147 3.73 13.44 -27.05
CA TRP A 147 4.61 13.23 -25.90
C TRP A 147 4.31 14.22 -24.78
N TYR A 148 4.20 15.51 -25.11
CA TYR A 148 3.93 16.57 -24.12
C TYR A 148 2.66 16.30 -23.31
N GLU A 149 1.56 15.91 -23.96
CA GLU A 149 0.31 15.63 -23.28
C GLU A 149 0.45 14.50 -22.25
N LYS A 150 1.04 13.36 -22.66
CA LYS A 150 1.29 12.22 -21.75
C LYS A 150 2.26 12.59 -20.63
N PHE A 151 3.32 13.33 -20.98
CA PHE A 151 4.38 13.71 -20.07
C PHE A 151 3.88 14.70 -19.00
N VAL A 152 3.19 15.76 -19.40
CA VAL A 152 2.59 16.75 -18.49
C VAL A 152 1.52 16.11 -17.62
N TRP A 153 0.67 15.25 -18.17
CA TRP A 153 -0.33 14.53 -17.38
C TRP A 153 0.34 13.72 -16.25
N LYS A 154 1.41 12.99 -16.58
CA LYS A 154 2.15 12.19 -15.60
C LYS A 154 2.88 13.06 -14.57
N LEU A 155 3.55 14.13 -14.99
CA LEU A 155 4.24 15.05 -14.07
C LEU A 155 3.26 15.74 -13.13
N SER A 156 2.13 16.23 -13.65
CA SER A 156 1.06 16.82 -12.84
C SER A 156 0.56 15.82 -11.80
N TYR A 157 0.29 14.58 -12.20
CA TYR A 157 -0.09 13.53 -11.25
C TYR A 157 0.96 13.31 -10.16
N LEU A 158 2.23 13.15 -10.54
CA LEU A 158 3.34 12.89 -9.62
C LEU A 158 3.54 14.01 -8.61
N LEU A 159 3.60 15.26 -9.08
CA LEU A 159 3.86 16.44 -8.26
C LEU A 159 2.63 16.87 -7.43
N ASP A 160 1.41 16.61 -7.90
CA ASP A 160 0.14 16.81 -7.16
C ASP A 160 -0.14 15.72 -6.11
N GLY A 161 0.91 15.29 -5.42
CA GLY A 161 0.79 14.46 -4.22
C GLY A 161 0.48 13.01 -4.54
N ALA A 162 1.02 12.46 -5.64
CA ALA A 162 0.91 11.04 -5.95
C ALA A 162 1.33 10.16 -4.77
N TRP A 163 2.35 10.55 -4.02
CA TRP A 163 2.81 9.84 -2.82
C TRP A 163 1.76 9.73 -1.71
N ASP A 164 0.81 10.67 -1.64
CA ASP A 164 -0.30 10.63 -0.69
C ASP A 164 -1.49 9.77 -1.18
N ARG A 165 -1.42 9.26 -2.42
CA ARG A 165 -2.43 8.42 -3.09
C ARG A 165 -1.92 6.97 -3.16
N HIS A 166 -2.84 6.00 -3.16
CA HIS A 166 -2.51 4.56 -3.02
C HIS A 166 -2.05 3.86 -4.31
N ASN A 167 -1.90 4.57 -5.43
CA ASN A 167 -1.85 3.95 -6.76
C ASN A 167 -0.52 4.13 -7.50
N ILE A 168 0.58 4.36 -6.78
CA ILE A 168 1.90 4.62 -7.38
C ILE A 168 2.88 3.54 -6.99
N ASN A 169 3.66 3.07 -7.97
CA ASN A 169 4.88 2.32 -7.74
C ASN A 169 6.07 3.22 -8.06
N SER A 170 6.63 3.84 -7.02
CA SER A 170 7.71 4.83 -7.14
C SER A 170 8.91 4.35 -7.96
N ARG A 171 9.25 3.06 -7.91
CA ARG A 171 10.40 2.50 -8.64
C ARG A 171 10.10 2.23 -10.10
N GLN A 172 8.90 1.75 -10.40
CA GLN A 172 8.45 1.63 -11.78
C GLN A 172 8.33 3.01 -12.44
N GLU A 173 7.70 3.95 -11.75
CA GLU A 173 7.54 5.33 -12.21
C GLU A 173 8.90 6.02 -12.40
N LEU A 174 9.88 5.78 -11.54
CA LEU A 174 11.24 6.30 -11.72
C LEU A 174 11.86 5.82 -13.03
N LYS A 175 11.75 4.52 -13.31
CA LYS A 175 12.24 3.93 -14.57
C LYS A 175 11.52 4.53 -15.78
N GLU A 176 10.19 4.67 -15.72
CA GLU A 176 9.41 5.32 -16.79
C GLU A 176 9.86 6.79 -17.01
N GLN A 177 10.17 7.53 -15.93
CA GLN A 177 10.68 8.90 -16.06
C GLN A 177 12.11 8.97 -16.62
N GLU A 178 12.96 7.99 -16.32
CA GLU A 178 14.32 7.92 -16.87
C GLU A 178 14.33 7.68 -18.40
N GLU A 179 13.32 6.99 -18.94
CA GLU A 179 13.14 6.82 -20.39
C GLU A 179 12.92 8.16 -21.13
N HIS A 180 12.43 9.19 -20.45
CA HIS A 180 12.27 10.54 -21.02
C HIS A 180 13.58 11.33 -21.11
N LYS A 181 14.66 10.88 -20.43
CA LYS A 181 15.93 11.62 -20.37
C LYS A 181 16.47 11.97 -21.76
N GLY A 182 16.49 11.02 -22.69
CA GLY A 182 17.03 11.25 -24.03
C GLY A 182 16.29 12.35 -24.80
N ARG A 183 14.96 12.46 -24.63
CA ARG A 183 14.14 13.49 -25.27
C ARG A 183 14.31 14.86 -24.62
N ILE A 184 14.50 14.89 -23.31
CA ILE A 184 14.77 16.13 -22.55
C ILE A 184 16.17 16.66 -22.90
N ASP A 185 17.19 15.80 -22.92
CA ASP A 185 18.55 16.18 -23.34
C ASP A 185 18.55 16.73 -24.78
N PHE A 186 17.76 16.12 -25.68
CA PHE A 186 17.56 16.63 -27.03
C PHE A 186 16.89 18.00 -27.05
N LEU A 187 15.83 18.19 -26.25
CA LEU A 187 15.10 19.45 -26.15
C LEU A 187 16.04 20.58 -25.71
N LEU A 188 16.83 20.36 -24.65
CA LEU A 188 17.79 21.35 -24.13
C LEU A 188 18.86 21.73 -25.16
N LYS A 189 19.34 20.75 -25.92
CA LYS A 189 20.39 20.98 -26.92
C LYS A 189 19.88 21.74 -28.15
N ASN A 190 18.70 21.40 -28.65
CA ASN A 190 18.23 21.87 -29.96
C ASN A 190 17.19 23.01 -29.87
N TYR A 191 16.51 23.15 -28.74
CA TYR A 191 15.48 24.15 -28.50
C TYR A 191 15.71 24.85 -27.14
N PRO A 192 16.89 25.48 -26.91
CA PRO A 192 17.20 26.11 -25.64
C PRO A 192 16.29 27.32 -25.38
N GLY A 193 15.86 27.49 -24.14
CA GLY A 193 15.04 28.61 -23.69
C GLY A 193 14.15 28.28 -22.50
N PRO A 194 13.31 29.23 -22.05
CA PRO A 194 12.51 29.10 -20.83
C PRO A 194 11.63 27.85 -20.78
N PHE A 195 11.09 27.43 -21.93
CA PHE A 195 10.32 26.19 -22.06
C PHE A 195 11.15 24.95 -21.70
N ALA A 196 12.34 24.81 -22.28
CA ALA A 196 13.21 23.66 -22.04
C ALA A 196 13.72 23.64 -20.59
N ASP A 197 14.01 24.81 -20.01
CA ASP A 197 14.40 24.94 -18.60
C ASP A 197 13.27 24.52 -17.66
N ALA A 198 12.02 24.92 -17.94
CA ALA A 198 10.86 24.54 -17.14
C ALA A 198 10.55 23.03 -17.24
N VAL A 199 10.70 22.44 -18.43
CA VAL A 199 10.59 20.98 -18.65
C VAL A 199 11.61 20.24 -17.79
N LEU A 200 12.87 20.68 -17.84
CA LEU A 200 13.96 20.06 -17.07
C LEU A 200 13.72 20.20 -15.57
N ALA A 201 13.27 21.36 -15.10
CA ALA A 201 13.01 21.61 -13.70
C ALA A 201 11.93 20.66 -13.14
N ASP A 202 10.79 20.51 -13.82
CA ASP A 202 9.72 19.61 -13.36
C ASP A 202 10.11 18.14 -13.46
N TRP A 203 10.80 17.75 -14.53
CA TRP A 203 11.30 16.39 -14.65
C TRP A 203 12.28 16.07 -13.53
N THR A 204 13.20 17.00 -13.22
CA THR A 204 14.16 16.84 -12.12
C THR A 204 13.44 16.75 -10.77
N ALA A 205 12.41 17.57 -10.56
CA ALA A 205 11.58 17.50 -9.35
C ALA A 205 10.86 16.15 -9.23
N ALA A 206 10.28 15.64 -10.33
CA ALA A 206 9.63 14.33 -10.36
C ALA A 206 10.62 13.17 -10.13
N ILE A 207 11.81 13.21 -10.75
CA ILE A 207 12.89 12.23 -10.51
C ILE A 207 13.32 12.24 -9.04
N ASN A 208 13.54 13.43 -8.46
CA ASN A 208 13.95 13.55 -7.05
C ASN A 208 12.86 13.05 -6.10
N LEU A 209 11.60 13.36 -6.40
CA LEU A 209 10.44 12.84 -5.67
C LEU A 209 10.40 11.30 -5.72
N LEU A 210 10.55 10.70 -6.91
CA LEU A 210 10.46 9.25 -7.12
C LEU A 210 11.66 8.47 -6.57
N LYS A 211 12.86 9.07 -6.54
CA LYS A 211 14.03 8.47 -5.87
C LYS A 211 13.76 8.22 -4.39
N GLY A 212 12.91 9.05 -3.77
CA GLY A 212 12.59 8.99 -2.36
C GLY A 212 13.68 9.60 -1.48
N LYS A 213 13.29 9.92 -0.24
CA LYS A 213 14.19 10.48 0.77
C LYS A 213 15.20 9.42 1.18
N LYS A 214 16.47 9.78 1.22
CA LYS A 214 17.52 8.90 1.73
C LYS A 214 17.47 8.89 3.26
N ALA A 215 17.69 7.71 3.86
CA ALA A 215 17.96 7.56 5.28
C ALA A 215 19.41 7.11 5.47
N ASP A 216 20.10 7.76 6.41
CA ASP A 216 21.46 7.39 6.78
C ASP A 216 21.48 6.15 7.68
N ASP A 217 20.40 5.93 8.41
CA ASP A 217 20.18 4.80 9.30
C ASP A 217 18.81 4.17 9.10
N VAL A 218 18.68 2.91 9.49
CA VAL A 218 17.42 2.19 9.60
C VAL A 218 17.46 1.34 10.85
N ASP A 219 16.35 1.26 11.57
CA ASP A 219 16.22 0.32 12.68
C ASP A 219 16.15 -1.10 12.12
N LEU A 220 17.17 -1.92 12.35
CA LEU A 220 17.22 -3.32 11.93
C LEU A 220 17.29 -4.30 13.10
N GLU A 221 17.24 -3.80 14.34
CA GLU A 221 17.36 -4.64 15.55
C GLU A 221 16.28 -5.73 15.55
N TYR A 222 15.06 -5.36 15.14
CA TYR A 222 13.95 -6.30 15.04
C TYR A 222 14.18 -7.43 14.02
N LYS A 223 14.96 -7.21 12.95
CA LYS A 223 15.30 -8.25 11.97
C LYS A 223 16.26 -9.27 12.59
N GLU A 224 17.24 -8.81 13.35
CA GLU A 224 18.15 -9.69 14.09
C GLU A 224 17.42 -10.49 15.17
N LEU A 225 16.53 -9.84 15.93
CA LEU A 225 15.67 -10.52 16.90
C LEU A 225 14.77 -11.54 16.23
N GLY A 226 14.21 -11.21 15.05
CA GLY A 226 13.44 -12.13 14.22
C GLY A 226 14.25 -13.36 13.82
N ALA A 227 15.46 -13.16 13.29
CA ALA A 227 16.36 -14.26 12.92
C ALA A 227 16.71 -15.16 14.11
N LYS A 228 16.99 -14.57 15.29
CA LYS A 228 17.22 -15.32 16.54
C LYS A 228 15.99 -16.12 16.96
N ARG A 229 14.78 -15.58 16.81
CA ARG A 229 13.52 -16.31 17.08
C ARG A 229 13.33 -17.49 16.14
N VAL A 230 13.59 -17.32 14.84
CA VAL A 230 13.52 -18.41 13.85
C VAL A 230 14.46 -19.54 14.24
N GLU A 231 15.72 -19.21 14.55
CA GLU A 231 16.72 -20.21 14.92
C GLU A 231 16.37 -20.95 16.22
N LEU A 232 15.92 -20.21 17.25
CA LEU A 232 15.44 -20.80 18.50
C LEU A 232 14.31 -21.79 18.25
N VAL A 233 13.28 -21.38 17.50
CA VAL A 233 12.13 -22.24 17.24
C VAL A 233 12.49 -23.43 16.37
N LYS A 234 13.40 -23.28 15.39
CA LYS A 234 13.92 -24.37 14.58
C LYS A 234 14.65 -25.43 15.42
N GLN A 235 15.44 -25.00 16.40
CA GLN A 235 16.12 -25.92 17.33
C GLN A 235 15.11 -26.69 18.21
N GLU A 236 14.09 -26.01 18.73
CA GLU A 236 13.02 -26.66 19.50
C GLU A 236 12.18 -27.60 18.64
N ALA A 237 11.90 -27.22 17.38
CA ALA A 237 11.23 -28.08 16.40
C ALA A 237 12.04 -29.35 16.11
N ALA A 238 13.35 -29.25 15.94
CA ALA A 238 14.22 -30.41 15.74
C ALA A 238 14.24 -31.35 16.96
N LYS A 239 14.32 -30.81 18.18
CA LYS A 239 14.25 -31.59 19.43
C LYS A 239 12.91 -32.32 19.55
N ALA A 240 11.81 -31.60 19.37
CA ALA A 240 10.46 -32.15 19.46
C ALA A 240 10.19 -33.21 18.38
N TRP A 241 10.68 -32.98 17.16
CA TRP A 241 10.61 -33.94 16.06
C TRP A 241 11.35 -35.24 16.37
N ASN A 242 12.58 -35.14 16.90
CA ASN A 242 13.36 -36.32 17.25
C ASN A 242 12.72 -37.11 18.40
N ALA A 243 12.18 -36.43 19.42
CA ALA A 243 11.44 -37.07 20.50
C ALA A 243 10.18 -37.80 19.97
N PHE A 244 9.40 -37.12 19.12
CA PHE A 244 8.24 -37.70 18.45
C PHE A 244 8.59 -38.94 17.64
N LYS A 245 9.65 -38.87 16.80
CA LYS A 245 10.11 -40.02 16.01
C LYS A 245 10.54 -41.20 16.89
N GLY A 246 11.19 -40.94 18.01
CA GLY A 246 11.53 -41.96 19.01
C GLY A 246 10.29 -42.70 19.50
N GLU A 247 9.25 -41.97 19.89
CA GLU A 247 7.98 -42.52 20.40
C GLU A 247 7.24 -43.40 19.39
N ILE A 248 7.26 -43.04 18.10
CA ILE A 248 6.48 -43.75 17.06
C ILE A 248 7.28 -44.83 16.31
N SER A 249 8.59 -44.92 16.53
CA SER A 249 9.52 -45.75 15.75
C SER A 249 9.06 -47.21 15.61
N ALA A 250 8.63 -47.85 16.71
CA ALA A 250 8.17 -49.24 16.72
C ALA A 250 6.89 -49.51 15.91
N GLN A 251 6.09 -48.46 15.63
CA GLN A 251 4.85 -48.55 14.86
C GLN A 251 5.02 -48.04 13.42
N THR A 252 6.18 -47.46 13.12
CA THR A 252 6.46 -46.83 11.81
C THR A 252 6.91 -47.89 10.82
N ILE A 253 6.33 -47.84 9.62
CA ILE A 253 6.70 -48.71 8.49
C ILE A 253 7.25 -47.86 7.33
N PRO A 254 7.97 -48.45 6.37
CA PRO A 254 8.35 -47.76 5.14
C PRO A 254 7.11 -47.19 4.44
N VAL A 255 7.22 -45.95 3.94
CA VAL A 255 6.11 -45.28 3.24
C VAL A 255 5.81 -45.92 1.89
N PHE A 256 6.83 -46.34 1.14
CA PHE A 256 6.65 -46.95 -0.17
C PHE A 256 7.38 -48.30 -0.29
N PRO A 257 6.84 -49.25 -1.08
CA PRO A 257 5.56 -49.17 -1.78
C PRO A 257 4.38 -49.18 -0.78
N ALA A 258 3.37 -48.36 -1.05
CA ALA A 258 2.15 -48.29 -0.27
C ALA A 258 1.40 -49.62 -0.33
N ALA A 259 0.74 -49.97 0.77
CA ALA A 259 -0.04 -51.20 0.82
C ALA A 259 -1.18 -51.18 -0.20
N ARG A 260 -1.38 -52.32 -0.88
CA ARG A 260 -2.52 -52.50 -1.78
C ARG A 260 -3.81 -52.47 -0.96
N ILE A 261 -4.87 -51.91 -1.54
CA ILE A 261 -6.18 -51.74 -0.89
C ILE A 261 -6.77 -53.07 -0.38
N ASP A 262 -6.55 -54.15 -1.12
CA ASP A 262 -7.05 -55.49 -0.76
C ASP A 262 -6.35 -56.07 0.48
N SER A 263 -5.14 -55.59 0.78
CA SER A 263 -4.34 -56.00 1.95
C SER A 263 -4.34 -54.96 3.07
N ARG A 264 -5.16 -53.90 2.97
CA ARG A 264 -5.12 -52.72 3.87
C ARG A 264 -5.27 -53.06 5.35
N ASP A 265 -6.04 -54.09 5.69
CA ASP A 265 -6.34 -54.47 7.07
C ASP A 265 -5.07 -54.86 7.86
N GLN A 266 -4.01 -55.32 7.16
CA GLN A 266 -2.71 -55.65 7.76
C GLN A 266 -1.89 -54.40 8.13
N PHE A 267 -2.21 -53.25 7.53
CA PHE A 267 -1.48 -52.00 7.66
C PHE A 267 -2.27 -50.92 8.42
N ALA A 268 -3.58 -51.10 8.58
CA ALA A 268 -4.41 -50.24 9.42
C ALA A 268 -3.79 -50.13 10.84
N GLY A 269 -3.68 -48.90 11.34
CA GLY A 269 -3.06 -48.61 12.63
C GLY A 269 -1.54 -48.42 12.59
N LYS A 270 -0.84 -48.84 11.52
CA LYS A 270 0.59 -48.54 11.32
C LYS A 270 0.80 -47.07 10.97
N ILE A 271 2.01 -46.57 11.22
CA ILE A 271 2.37 -45.17 11.02
C ILE A 271 3.29 -45.04 9.80
N VAL A 272 3.07 -44.01 8.99
CA VAL A 272 3.93 -43.66 7.86
C VAL A 272 4.37 -42.20 7.96
N GLU A 273 5.64 -41.95 7.68
CA GLU A 273 6.18 -40.61 7.43
C GLU A 273 6.06 -40.32 5.93
N LEU A 274 5.16 -39.42 5.57
CA LEU A 274 4.93 -39.08 4.17
C LEU A 274 6.07 -38.20 3.63
N PRO A 275 6.40 -38.30 2.34
CA PRO A 275 7.27 -37.33 1.68
C PRO A 275 6.76 -35.89 1.82
N TRP A 276 7.69 -34.95 1.67
CA TRP A 276 7.33 -33.54 1.55
C TRP A 276 6.49 -33.26 0.31
N ILE A 277 5.52 -32.37 0.46
CA ILE A 277 4.62 -31.93 -0.60
C ILE A 277 4.58 -30.41 -0.70
N THR A 278 4.06 -29.91 -1.82
CA THR A 278 3.72 -28.51 -2.03
C THR A 278 2.22 -28.37 -2.31
N PRO A 279 1.58 -27.24 -1.94
CA PRO A 279 0.16 -27.03 -2.21
C PRO A 279 -0.21 -27.23 -3.67
N ARG A 280 0.57 -26.62 -4.58
CA ARG A 280 0.29 -26.60 -6.01
C ARG A 280 0.22 -28.00 -6.64
N ASP A 281 1.10 -28.89 -6.21
CA ASP A 281 1.30 -30.17 -6.90
C ASP A 281 0.55 -31.34 -6.25
N ASN A 282 0.15 -31.19 -4.98
CA ASN A 282 -0.34 -32.28 -4.14
C ASN A 282 -1.65 -31.99 -3.41
N ILE A 283 -2.09 -30.74 -3.28
CA ILE A 283 -3.36 -30.41 -2.62
C ILE A 283 -4.45 -30.25 -3.68
N ILE A 284 -5.50 -31.06 -3.57
CA ILE A 284 -6.61 -31.06 -4.52
C ILE A 284 -7.94 -31.02 -3.78
N ASN A 285 -8.94 -30.40 -4.41
CA ASN A 285 -10.33 -30.51 -3.98
C ASN A 285 -11.04 -31.58 -4.81
N ASP A 286 -11.65 -32.55 -4.13
CA ASP A 286 -12.44 -33.61 -4.75
C ASP A 286 -13.78 -33.67 -4.02
N LEU A 287 -14.87 -33.42 -4.77
CA LEU A 287 -16.25 -33.42 -4.27
C LEU A 287 -16.46 -32.60 -2.99
N GLY A 288 -15.86 -31.41 -2.91
CA GLY A 288 -16.02 -30.48 -1.78
C GLY A 288 -15.15 -30.81 -0.57
N LYS A 289 -14.31 -31.85 -0.63
CA LYS A 289 -13.30 -32.15 0.39
C LYS A 289 -11.91 -31.91 -0.16
N THR A 290 -11.04 -31.35 0.66
CA THR A 290 -9.66 -31.05 0.26
C THR A 290 -8.71 -32.09 0.83
N TYR A 291 -7.86 -32.66 -0.04
CA TYR A 291 -6.91 -33.70 0.31
C TYR A 291 -5.49 -33.28 -0.07
N ALA A 292 -4.52 -33.62 0.77
CA ALA A 292 -3.14 -33.75 0.35
C ALA A 292 -2.91 -35.18 -0.17
N VAL A 293 -2.42 -35.29 -1.39
CA VAL A 293 -2.16 -36.55 -2.11
C VAL A 293 -0.66 -36.80 -2.20
N VAL A 294 -0.23 -37.96 -1.73
CA VAL A 294 1.19 -38.36 -1.71
C VAL A 294 1.35 -39.73 -2.35
N GLY A 295 2.30 -39.85 -3.28
CA GLY A 295 2.62 -41.12 -3.95
C GLY A 295 2.49 -41.07 -5.47
N SER A 296 2.49 -42.25 -6.08
CA SER A 296 2.54 -42.43 -7.53
C SER A 296 1.78 -43.68 -7.95
N GLN A 297 1.60 -43.88 -9.27
CA GLN A 297 0.95 -45.08 -9.79
C GLN A 297 1.77 -46.36 -9.52
N TYR A 298 3.10 -46.22 -9.38
CA TYR A 298 4.01 -47.34 -9.11
C TYR A 298 4.12 -47.63 -7.62
N ASP A 299 4.12 -46.58 -6.79
CA ASP A 299 4.31 -46.69 -5.35
C ASP A 299 2.99 -46.79 -4.59
N GLY A 300 1.85 -46.55 -5.24
CA GLY A 300 0.55 -46.37 -4.58
C GLY A 300 0.40 -44.99 -3.92
N TYR A 301 -0.81 -44.71 -3.41
CA TYR A 301 -1.20 -43.39 -2.92
C TYR A 301 -1.62 -43.40 -1.44
N TYR A 302 -1.26 -42.33 -0.74
CA TYR A 302 -1.80 -41.93 0.55
C TYR A 302 -2.54 -40.60 0.44
N PHE A 303 -3.59 -40.46 1.23
CA PHE A 303 -4.39 -39.25 1.31
C PHE A 303 -4.48 -38.74 2.74
N VAL A 304 -4.28 -37.44 2.91
CA VAL A 304 -4.54 -36.74 4.19
C VAL A 304 -5.72 -35.79 3.96
N LEU A 305 -6.82 -35.98 4.70
CA LEU A 305 -7.97 -35.09 4.64
C LEU A 305 -7.64 -33.78 5.36
N LEU A 306 -7.59 -32.66 4.64
CA LEU A 306 -7.18 -31.39 5.22
C LEU A 306 -8.25 -30.73 6.08
N SER A 307 -9.51 -31.15 5.94
CA SER A 307 -10.61 -30.73 6.81
C SER A 307 -10.71 -31.57 8.09
N SER A 308 -9.70 -32.40 8.43
CA SER A 308 -9.71 -33.14 9.69
C SER A 308 -9.41 -32.21 10.87
N PRO A 309 -9.96 -32.47 12.07
CA PRO A 309 -9.69 -31.64 13.25
C PRO A 309 -8.19 -31.52 13.59
N GLU A 310 -7.41 -32.59 13.38
CA GLU A 310 -5.96 -32.60 13.57
C GLU A 310 -5.28 -31.60 12.64
N VAL A 311 -5.60 -31.69 11.34
CA VAL A 311 -4.98 -30.82 10.33
C VAL A 311 -5.38 -29.37 10.54
N TYR A 312 -6.62 -29.08 10.96
CA TYR A 312 -7.01 -27.74 11.38
C TYR A 312 -6.13 -27.19 12.51
N ARG A 313 -5.80 -28.01 13.52
CA ARG A 313 -4.89 -27.59 14.60
C ARG A 313 -3.47 -27.33 14.09
N PHE A 314 -2.99 -28.10 13.12
CA PHE A 314 -1.71 -27.83 12.47
C PHE A 314 -1.69 -26.48 11.75
N TYR A 315 -2.72 -26.18 10.95
CA TYR A 315 -2.82 -24.89 10.26
C TYR A 315 -2.99 -23.72 11.25
N ASP A 316 -3.77 -23.86 12.32
CA ASP A 316 -3.88 -22.85 13.40
C ASP A 316 -2.52 -22.57 14.05
N ALA A 317 -1.74 -23.62 14.37
CA ALA A 317 -0.38 -23.47 14.88
C ALA A 317 0.56 -22.81 13.86
N MET A 318 0.44 -23.15 12.58
CA MET A 318 1.21 -22.54 11.50
C MET A 318 0.89 -21.05 11.34
N TYR A 319 -0.38 -20.65 11.43
CA TYR A 319 -0.77 -19.23 11.39
C TYR A 319 -0.17 -18.46 12.57
N ARG A 320 -0.23 -19.02 13.78
CA ARG A 320 0.42 -18.42 14.96
C ARG A 320 1.93 -18.31 14.78
N TYR A 321 2.57 -19.35 14.23
CA TYR A 321 3.99 -19.31 13.91
C TYR A 321 4.33 -18.21 12.89
N LYS A 322 3.55 -18.08 11.81
CA LYS A 322 3.74 -17.01 10.81
C LYS A 322 3.61 -15.62 11.44
N ALA A 323 2.60 -15.44 12.30
CA ALA A 323 2.37 -14.20 13.02
C ALA A 323 3.52 -13.81 13.96
N GLN A 324 4.07 -14.77 14.71
CA GLN A 324 5.01 -14.51 15.81
C GLN A 324 6.50 -14.66 15.43
N VAL A 325 6.80 -15.55 14.48
CA VAL A 325 8.15 -16.03 14.19
C VAL A 325 8.58 -15.65 12.76
N ASN A 326 8.05 -16.33 11.75
CA ASN A 326 8.45 -16.15 10.36
C ASN A 326 7.21 -16.07 9.44
N PRO A 327 6.77 -14.86 9.05
CA PRO A 327 5.61 -14.67 8.17
C PRO A 327 5.86 -15.17 6.74
N ARG A 328 7.10 -15.51 6.39
CA ARG A 328 7.52 -16.01 5.08
C ARG A 328 7.84 -17.51 5.09
N LEU A 329 7.32 -18.25 6.07
CA LEU A 329 7.45 -19.70 6.14
C LEU A 329 7.09 -20.34 4.79
N GLY A 330 8.01 -21.12 4.23
CA GLY A 330 7.82 -21.77 2.95
C GLY A 330 6.62 -22.71 2.94
N GLU A 331 5.82 -22.67 1.86
CA GLU A 331 4.66 -23.54 1.67
C GLU A 331 5.08 -24.93 1.18
N ARG A 332 5.70 -25.67 2.07
CA ARG A 332 6.07 -27.07 1.90
C ARG A 332 5.69 -27.80 3.17
N TYR A 333 5.03 -28.94 3.05
CA TYR A 333 4.48 -29.66 4.20
C TYR A 333 4.94 -31.10 4.21
N GLN A 334 5.13 -31.65 5.40
CA GLN A 334 5.34 -33.07 5.63
C GLN A 334 4.39 -33.52 6.72
N TYR A 335 3.68 -34.62 6.48
CA TYR A 335 2.77 -35.20 7.46
C TYR A 335 3.29 -36.56 7.91
N VAL A 336 3.17 -36.83 9.21
CA VAL A 336 3.24 -38.19 9.74
C VAL A 336 1.85 -38.58 10.15
N GLY A 337 1.41 -39.77 9.76
CA GLY A 337 0.08 -40.20 10.15
C GLY A 337 -0.12 -41.70 10.21
N ARG A 338 -1.25 -42.06 10.81
CA ARG A 338 -1.69 -43.43 11.01
C ARG A 338 -2.60 -43.85 9.87
N ILE A 339 -2.27 -44.96 9.22
CA ILE A 339 -3.09 -45.56 8.16
C ILE A 339 -4.44 -45.96 8.77
N THR A 340 -5.54 -45.55 8.15
CA THR A 340 -6.88 -45.99 8.54
C THR A 340 -7.29 -47.23 7.75
N ASP A 341 -8.38 -47.87 8.15
CA ASP A 341 -9.00 -49.01 7.46
C ASP A 341 -9.88 -48.58 6.26
N GLU A 342 -10.02 -47.27 6.04
CA GLU A 342 -10.84 -46.70 4.98
C GLU A 342 -10.03 -46.38 3.71
N PRO A 343 -10.27 -47.09 2.58
CA PRO A 343 -9.73 -46.68 1.30
C PRO A 343 -10.54 -45.51 0.72
N ARG A 344 -9.90 -44.74 -0.16
CA ARG A 344 -10.55 -43.69 -0.94
C ARG A 344 -10.14 -43.76 -2.41
N MET A 345 -11.02 -43.24 -3.26
CA MET A 345 -10.74 -42.93 -4.65
C MET A 345 -10.92 -41.44 -4.84
N ILE A 346 -9.94 -40.78 -5.43
CA ILE A 346 -9.87 -39.33 -5.59
C ILE A 346 -9.43 -39.02 -7.02
N THR A 347 -9.95 -37.94 -7.62
CA THR A 347 -9.46 -37.46 -8.92
C THR A 347 -8.17 -36.67 -8.73
N PHE A 348 -7.03 -37.24 -9.14
CA PHE A 348 -5.73 -36.59 -9.05
C PHE A 348 -5.08 -36.48 -10.43
N ARG A 349 -4.66 -35.27 -10.82
CA ARG A 349 -4.04 -34.99 -12.13
C ARG A 349 -4.85 -35.52 -13.32
N GLY A 350 -6.18 -35.35 -13.25
CA GLY A 350 -7.10 -35.74 -14.32
C GLY A 350 -7.40 -37.23 -14.41
N SER A 351 -7.02 -38.03 -13.42
CA SER A 351 -7.32 -39.47 -13.38
C SER A 351 -7.79 -39.92 -12.00
N PRO A 352 -8.72 -40.90 -11.91
CA PRO A 352 -9.09 -41.48 -10.63
C PRO A 352 -7.90 -42.31 -10.10
N VAL A 353 -7.52 -42.05 -8.86
CA VAL A 353 -6.48 -42.81 -8.16
C VAL A 353 -7.05 -43.35 -6.85
N SER A 354 -6.67 -44.58 -6.52
CA SER A 354 -7.10 -45.26 -5.30
C SER A 354 -5.93 -45.33 -4.32
N GLY A 355 -6.21 -45.07 -3.05
CA GLY A 355 -5.18 -44.97 -2.02
C GLY A 355 -5.73 -45.10 -0.61
N LEU A 356 -4.82 -45.07 0.36
CA LEU A 356 -5.12 -45.25 1.77
C LEU A 356 -5.28 -43.89 2.46
N LEU A 357 -6.33 -43.74 3.26
CA LEU A 357 -6.49 -42.55 4.07
C LEU A 357 -5.56 -42.63 5.29
N VAL A 358 -4.97 -41.49 5.63
CA VAL A 358 -4.03 -41.34 6.73
C VAL A 358 -4.56 -40.28 7.68
N ARG A 359 -4.74 -40.66 8.95
CA ARG A 359 -5.04 -39.73 10.04
C ARG A 359 -3.75 -39.06 10.50
N ALA A 360 -3.66 -37.75 10.31
CA ALA A 360 -2.46 -37.00 10.67
C ALA A 360 -2.20 -37.03 12.19
N LEU A 361 -0.97 -37.34 12.57
CA LEU A 361 -0.48 -37.37 13.96
C LEU A 361 0.46 -36.20 14.24
N ALA A 362 1.31 -35.84 13.28
CA ALA A 362 2.19 -34.69 13.37
C ALA A 362 2.44 -34.08 11.98
N GLY A 363 2.89 -32.83 11.96
CA GLY A 363 3.14 -32.08 10.75
C GLY A 363 4.38 -31.20 10.88
N ARG A 364 5.08 -31.01 9.76
CA ARG A 364 6.19 -30.08 9.60
C ARG A 364 5.93 -29.14 8.43
N ALA A 365 6.48 -27.93 8.50
CA ALA A 365 6.39 -26.97 7.41
C ALA A 365 7.69 -26.17 7.21
N GLY A 366 7.81 -25.56 6.02
CA GLY A 366 8.98 -24.80 5.60
C GLY A 366 10.22 -25.67 5.45
N ASP A 367 11.39 -25.11 5.77
CA ASP A 367 12.66 -25.83 5.77
C ASP A 367 12.95 -26.40 7.16
N GLU A 368 12.00 -27.22 7.63
CA GLU A 368 12.03 -27.87 8.94
C GLU A 368 11.92 -26.92 10.14
N GLU A 369 11.50 -25.67 9.89
CA GLU A 369 11.39 -24.62 10.90
C GLU A 369 10.19 -24.81 11.84
N LEU A 370 9.12 -25.44 11.35
CA LEU A 370 7.90 -25.70 12.10
C LEU A 370 7.72 -27.20 12.35
N PHE A 371 7.39 -27.55 13.59
CA PHE A 371 6.88 -28.88 13.95
C PHE A 371 5.70 -28.76 14.92
N VAL A 372 4.67 -29.57 14.69
CA VAL A 372 3.47 -29.65 15.54
C VAL A 372 3.10 -31.10 15.79
N ASP A 373 3.00 -31.50 17.06
CA ASP A 373 2.43 -32.77 17.47
C ASP A 373 0.90 -32.62 17.64
N MET A 374 0.13 -33.02 16.63
CA MET A 374 -1.33 -32.85 16.60
C MET A 374 -2.07 -33.77 17.58
N ARG A 375 -1.37 -34.73 18.21
CA ARG A 375 -1.93 -35.60 19.27
C ARG A 375 -2.05 -34.86 20.60
N LYS A 376 -1.26 -33.78 20.79
CA LYS A 376 -1.22 -33.00 22.02
C LYS A 376 -2.06 -31.73 21.85
N THR A 377 -2.83 -31.40 22.88
CA THR A 377 -3.60 -30.16 22.96
C THR A 377 -3.37 -29.49 24.30
N ASN A 378 -3.31 -28.16 24.29
CA ASN A 378 -3.32 -27.34 25.49
C ASN A 378 -4.74 -27.23 26.07
N GLU A 379 -4.88 -26.49 27.17
CA GLU A 379 -6.15 -26.27 27.88
C GLU A 379 -7.25 -25.63 27.02
N LYS A 380 -6.86 -24.96 25.93
CA LYS A 380 -7.79 -24.33 24.96
C LYS A 380 -8.13 -25.25 23.78
N GLY A 381 -7.72 -26.52 23.82
CA GLY A 381 -7.94 -27.49 22.74
C GLY A 381 -7.10 -27.25 21.48
N LYS A 382 -6.07 -26.40 21.55
CA LYS A 382 -5.16 -26.09 20.43
C LYS A 382 -3.87 -26.91 20.53
N SER A 383 -3.26 -27.24 19.40
CA SER A 383 -1.91 -27.83 19.38
C SER A 383 -0.88 -26.71 19.23
N ASP A 384 0.06 -26.62 20.16
CA ASP A 384 1.14 -25.63 20.10
C ASP A 384 2.25 -26.11 19.16
N PHE A 385 2.89 -25.15 18.49
CA PHE A 385 4.09 -25.48 17.73
C PHE A 385 5.29 -25.61 18.68
N ALA A 386 6.24 -26.48 18.32
CA ALA A 386 7.44 -26.67 19.12
C ALA A 386 8.22 -25.35 19.24
N GLY A 387 8.54 -24.93 20.47
CA GLY A 387 9.20 -23.66 20.74
C GLY A 387 8.26 -22.48 20.98
N GLU A 388 6.94 -22.64 20.87
CA GLU A 388 5.98 -21.54 21.07
C GLU A 388 6.09 -20.91 22.47
N ALA A 389 6.18 -21.74 23.52
CA ALA A 389 6.36 -21.26 24.89
C ALA A 389 7.73 -20.60 25.16
N ALA A 390 8.72 -20.82 24.30
CA ALA A 390 10.05 -20.21 24.42
C ALA A 390 10.07 -18.77 23.86
N ILE A 391 9.06 -18.39 23.07
CA ILE A 391 8.90 -17.03 22.57
C ILE A 391 8.33 -16.18 23.70
N LYS A 392 9.17 -15.31 24.26
CA LYS A 392 8.70 -14.33 25.24
C LYS A 392 7.94 -13.21 24.52
N PRO A 393 6.69 -12.91 24.89
CA PRO A 393 6.02 -11.71 24.44
C PRO A 393 6.85 -10.50 24.85
N SER A 394 7.13 -9.60 23.91
CA SER A 394 7.76 -8.33 24.26
C SER A 394 6.69 -7.43 24.85
N ALA A 395 6.51 -7.48 26.16
CA ALA A 395 5.55 -6.60 26.84
C ALA A 395 5.97 -5.13 26.65
N ALA A 396 5.13 -4.34 26.01
CA ALA A 396 5.28 -2.90 25.97
C ALA A 396 4.08 -2.20 26.61
N SER A 397 4.33 -0.96 27.04
CA SER A 397 3.31 -0.07 27.54
C SER A 397 2.45 0.45 26.38
N MET A 398 1.14 0.25 26.46
CA MET A 398 0.19 0.95 25.60
C MET A 398 0.41 2.47 25.71
N PRO A 399 0.16 3.24 24.64
CA PRO A 399 0.21 4.69 24.72
C PRO A 399 -0.82 5.17 25.76
N GLY A 400 -0.45 6.14 26.58
CA GLY A 400 -1.40 6.76 27.51
C GLY A 400 -2.50 7.52 26.77
N ASP A 401 -3.58 7.88 27.46
CA ASP A 401 -4.75 8.50 26.84
C ASP A 401 -4.47 9.84 26.14
N GLY A 402 -3.43 10.56 26.58
CA GLY A 402 -2.95 11.81 25.97
C GLY A 402 -1.94 11.63 24.84
N ALA A 403 -1.68 10.41 24.37
CA ALA A 403 -0.72 10.16 23.30
C ALA A 403 -1.14 10.86 22.00
N SER A 404 -0.18 11.51 21.34
CA SER A 404 -0.39 12.11 20.02
C SER A 404 -0.63 11.04 18.94
N PRO A 405 -1.24 11.41 17.79
CA PRO A 405 -1.40 10.49 16.65
C PRO A 405 -0.08 9.85 16.20
N ALA A 406 1.02 10.61 16.21
CA ALA A 406 2.35 10.10 15.88
C ALA A 406 2.83 9.03 16.87
N GLN A 407 2.57 9.20 18.17
CA GLN A 407 2.94 8.22 19.19
C GLN A 407 2.12 6.92 19.08
N VAL A 408 0.82 7.02 18.79
CA VAL A 408 -0.03 5.84 18.53
C VAL A 408 0.47 5.06 17.31
N MET A 409 0.85 5.76 16.23
CA MET A 409 1.41 5.12 15.04
C MET A 409 2.82 4.56 15.27
N GLY A 410 3.65 5.23 16.07
CA GLY A 410 4.94 4.71 16.50
C GLY A 410 4.82 3.39 17.26
N GLU A 411 3.83 3.30 18.16
CA GLU A 411 3.54 2.06 18.89
C GLU A 411 3.01 0.95 17.98
N MET A 412 2.19 1.29 16.98
CA MET A 412 1.73 0.35 15.96
C MET A 412 2.91 -0.25 15.18
N ILE A 413 3.83 0.60 14.71
CA ILE A 413 5.05 0.18 14.00
C ILE A 413 5.92 -0.69 14.90
N ARG A 414 6.15 -0.27 16.15
CA ARG A 414 6.92 -1.04 17.15
C ARG A 414 6.29 -2.42 17.37
N ALA A 415 4.98 -2.48 17.59
CA ALA A 415 4.28 -3.73 17.81
C ALA A 415 4.51 -4.71 16.64
N VAL A 416 4.39 -4.23 15.39
CA VAL A 416 4.69 -5.04 14.19
C VAL A 416 6.16 -5.48 14.16
N LYS A 417 7.13 -4.58 14.40
CA LYS A 417 8.57 -4.92 14.42
C LYS A 417 8.88 -6.04 15.41
N PHE A 418 8.34 -5.96 16.63
CA PHE A 418 8.63 -6.88 17.73
C PHE A 418 7.65 -8.08 17.84
N ALA A 419 6.73 -8.22 16.90
CA ALA A 419 5.69 -9.26 16.84
C ALA A 419 4.75 -9.29 18.07
N ASP A 420 4.35 -8.11 18.55
CA ASP A 420 3.39 -7.92 19.65
C ASP A 420 1.97 -7.69 19.11
N GLU A 421 1.31 -8.77 18.68
CA GLU A 421 -0.02 -8.74 18.05
C GLU A 421 -1.09 -8.18 18.99
N ASP A 422 -0.99 -8.46 20.30
CA ASP A 422 -1.98 -8.03 21.29
C ASP A 422 -1.97 -6.52 21.49
N SER A 423 -0.79 -5.91 21.60
CA SER A 423 -0.68 -4.45 21.66
C SER A 423 -1.15 -3.82 20.35
N TRP A 424 -0.78 -4.39 19.20
CA TRP A 424 -1.22 -3.92 17.88
C TRP A 424 -2.75 -3.89 17.76
N LYS A 425 -3.44 -4.98 18.10
CA LYS A 425 -4.91 -5.06 18.03
C LYS A 425 -5.62 -4.03 18.91
N LYS A 426 -5.06 -3.68 20.07
CA LYS A 426 -5.65 -2.70 21.02
C LYS A 426 -5.61 -1.26 20.52
N LEU A 427 -4.79 -0.95 19.52
CA LEU A 427 -4.69 0.39 18.92
C LEU A 427 -5.88 0.69 17.99
N PHE A 428 -6.57 -0.33 17.51
CA PHE A 428 -7.72 -0.17 16.60
C PHE A 428 -8.99 0.18 17.36
N ALA A 429 -9.85 0.97 16.70
CA ALA A 429 -11.14 1.36 17.23
C ALA A 429 -12.15 0.20 17.10
N GLY A 430 -12.97 0.03 18.14
CA GLY A 430 -14.21 -0.77 18.11
C GLY A 430 -15.45 0.11 17.86
N TRP A 431 -15.27 1.18 17.09
CA TRP A 431 -16.29 2.11 16.61
C TRP A 431 -15.65 2.91 15.46
N ARG A 432 -16.44 3.63 14.65
CA ARG A 432 -15.89 4.57 13.67
C ARG A 432 -16.90 5.67 13.32
N ALA A 433 -16.42 6.82 12.87
CA ALA A 433 -17.24 7.77 12.15
C ALA A 433 -16.93 7.69 10.65
N ILE A 434 -17.96 7.77 9.81
CA ILE A 434 -17.87 7.72 8.35
C ILE A 434 -18.39 9.04 7.80
N THR A 435 -17.60 9.71 6.98
CA THR A 435 -18.03 10.89 6.20
C THR A 435 -18.42 10.44 4.80
N TYR A 436 -19.63 10.79 4.37
CA TYR A 436 -20.17 10.48 3.05
C TYR A 436 -19.83 11.57 2.03
N ASP A 437 -20.08 11.29 0.75
CA ASP A 437 -19.70 12.14 -0.38
C ASP A 437 -20.39 13.51 -0.42
N ASP A 438 -21.46 13.70 0.33
CA ASP A 438 -22.17 14.98 0.51
C ASP A 438 -21.69 15.75 1.78
N GLY A 439 -20.70 15.22 2.48
CA GLY A 439 -20.08 15.81 3.67
C GLY A 439 -20.74 15.45 5.00
N HIS A 440 -21.86 14.72 5.02
CA HIS A 440 -22.46 14.30 6.29
C HIS A 440 -21.62 13.20 6.95
N SER A 441 -21.50 13.24 8.29
CA SER A 441 -20.74 12.25 9.06
C SER A 441 -21.65 11.51 10.03
N VAL A 442 -21.52 10.18 10.08
CA VAL A 442 -22.31 9.31 10.98
C VAL A 442 -21.38 8.50 11.87
N LEU A 443 -21.69 8.45 13.17
CA LEU A 443 -21.03 7.57 14.11
C LEU A 443 -21.65 6.16 14.06
N ASP A 444 -20.84 5.18 13.67
CA ASP A 444 -21.13 3.77 13.77
C ASP A 444 -20.49 3.22 15.05
N SER A 445 -21.25 3.25 16.14
CA SER A 445 -20.85 2.72 17.45
C SER A 445 -20.86 1.18 17.51
N SER A 446 -21.45 0.52 16.51
CA SER A 446 -21.53 -0.94 16.41
C SER A 446 -20.37 -1.56 15.63
N TYR A 447 -19.58 -0.72 14.94
CA TYR A 447 -18.43 -1.17 14.16
C TYR A 447 -17.42 -1.89 15.04
N ALA A 448 -17.13 -3.14 14.74
CA ALA A 448 -15.97 -3.83 15.27
C ALA A 448 -15.22 -4.47 14.10
N PRO A 449 -13.91 -4.19 13.92
CA PRO A 449 -13.13 -4.89 12.91
C PRO A 449 -13.12 -6.39 13.22
N SER A 450 -13.41 -7.22 12.22
CA SER A 450 -13.42 -8.66 12.42
C SER A 450 -12.04 -9.17 12.84
N SER A 451 -12.01 -10.18 13.71
CA SER A 451 -10.75 -10.81 14.16
C SER A 451 -9.92 -11.31 12.97
N TYR A 452 -10.59 -11.84 11.95
CA TYR A 452 -9.97 -12.26 10.70
C TYR A 452 -9.31 -11.10 9.95
N SER A 453 -10.00 -9.95 9.82
CA SER A 453 -9.45 -8.78 9.14
C SER A 453 -8.18 -8.28 9.83
N LEU A 454 -8.23 -8.14 11.17
CA LEU A 454 -7.08 -7.73 11.97
C LEU A 454 -5.91 -8.72 11.85
N SER A 455 -6.15 -10.02 12.00
CA SER A 455 -5.08 -11.01 11.89
C SER A 455 -4.48 -11.10 10.48
N SER A 456 -5.29 -10.89 9.43
CA SER A 456 -4.80 -10.86 8.05
C SER A 456 -3.90 -9.64 7.77
N GLU A 457 -4.29 -8.45 8.24
CA GLU A 457 -3.45 -7.25 8.10
C GLU A 457 -2.21 -7.29 8.98
N TRP A 458 -2.30 -7.93 10.15
CA TRP A 458 -1.15 -8.22 10.99
C TRP A 458 -0.12 -9.08 10.27
N GLU A 459 -0.54 -10.21 9.67
CA GLU A 459 0.35 -11.10 8.92
C GLU A 459 0.98 -10.37 7.72
N ARG A 460 0.19 -9.59 6.96
CA ARG A 460 0.70 -8.75 5.86
C ARG A 460 1.75 -7.74 6.33
N SER A 461 1.48 -7.04 7.43
CA SER A 461 2.42 -6.06 8.00
C SER A 461 3.74 -6.73 8.43
N ARG A 462 3.65 -7.91 9.06
CA ARG A 462 4.82 -8.73 9.43
C ARG A 462 5.60 -9.16 8.20
N GLN A 463 4.92 -9.61 7.14
CA GLN A 463 5.55 -10.04 5.88
C GLN A 463 6.28 -8.90 5.16
N ALA A 464 5.73 -7.68 5.22
CA ALA A 464 6.33 -6.49 4.65
C ALA A 464 7.64 -6.13 5.39
N ILE A 465 7.59 -6.01 6.72
CA ILE A 465 8.71 -5.53 7.55
C ILE A 465 9.85 -6.55 7.69
N THR A 466 9.55 -7.84 7.68
CA THR A 466 10.58 -8.89 7.61
C THR A 466 11.17 -9.03 6.21
N GLY A 467 10.63 -8.25 5.26
CA GLY A 467 10.85 -8.36 3.85
C GLY A 467 11.56 -7.18 3.22
N SER A 468 10.93 -6.67 2.16
CA SER A 468 11.41 -5.56 1.34
C SER A 468 11.35 -4.21 2.07
N VAL A 469 10.54 -4.12 3.13
CA VAL A 469 10.54 -2.95 4.01
C VAL A 469 11.63 -3.18 5.06
N TYR A 470 12.55 -2.24 5.17
CA TYR A 470 13.65 -2.26 6.14
C TYR A 470 13.34 -1.40 7.35
N ASP A 471 12.60 -0.31 7.17
CA ASP A 471 12.14 0.54 8.27
C ASP A 471 10.84 1.25 7.88
N VAL A 472 10.09 1.69 8.90
CA VAL A 472 8.87 2.48 8.74
C VAL A 472 8.86 3.57 9.79
N ARG A 473 8.57 4.80 9.35
CA ARG A 473 8.56 5.99 10.23
C ARG A 473 7.32 6.82 9.97
N VAL A 474 6.88 7.56 10.99
CA VAL A 474 5.86 8.61 10.78
C VAL A 474 6.52 9.75 10.00
N ASP A 475 5.97 10.08 8.84
CA ASP A 475 6.43 11.18 7.98
C ASP A 475 5.79 12.50 8.43
N LYS A 476 4.46 12.58 8.34
CA LYS A 476 3.69 13.76 8.71
C LYS A 476 2.36 13.39 9.33
N VAL A 477 1.90 14.26 10.24
CA VAL A 477 0.56 14.21 10.82
C VAL A 477 -0.24 15.36 10.22
N GLY A 478 -1.38 15.04 9.62
CA GLY A 478 -2.29 16.04 9.06
C GLY A 478 -2.96 16.87 10.15
N ARG A 479 -3.73 17.87 9.71
CA ARG A 479 -4.53 18.68 10.62
C ARG A 479 -5.65 17.84 11.24
N VAL A 480 -5.88 18.00 12.55
CA VAL A 480 -7.03 17.44 13.25
C VAL A 480 -8.30 18.16 12.80
N ARG A 481 -9.32 17.41 12.40
CA ARG A 481 -10.62 17.93 11.97
C ARG A 481 -11.71 17.41 12.88
N ARG A 482 -12.65 18.28 13.27
CA ARG A 482 -13.86 17.85 13.96
C ARG A 482 -14.92 17.44 12.95
N ILE A 483 -15.16 16.14 12.81
CA ILE A 483 -16.11 15.59 11.81
C ILE A 483 -17.52 15.40 12.39
N ILE A 484 -17.64 15.23 13.71
CA ILE A 484 -18.93 15.24 14.41
C ILE A 484 -18.82 16.19 15.60
N LYS A 485 -19.75 17.14 15.72
CA LYS A 485 -19.86 18.02 16.88
C LYS A 485 -20.63 17.29 17.98
N SER A 486 -20.23 17.51 19.24
CA SER A 486 -20.99 16.98 20.37
C SER A 486 -22.38 17.61 20.41
N ASP A 487 -23.38 16.81 20.72
CA ASP A 487 -24.75 17.26 20.98
C ASP A 487 -25.23 16.70 22.33
N PRO A 488 -25.34 17.56 23.36
CA PRO A 488 -25.82 17.15 24.68
C PRO A 488 -27.27 16.65 24.69
N GLU A 489 -28.13 17.10 23.77
CA GLU A 489 -29.54 16.71 23.76
C GLU A 489 -29.73 15.27 23.30
N THR A 490 -28.90 14.84 22.35
CA THR A 490 -28.88 13.46 21.83
C THR A 490 -27.80 12.59 22.46
N ASN A 491 -27.01 13.15 23.40
CA ASN A 491 -25.83 12.52 23.99
C ASN A 491 -24.82 12.03 22.93
N LEU A 492 -24.76 12.71 21.77
CA LEU A 492 -23.84 12.39 20.69
C LEU A 492 -22.44 12.91 21.04
N PRO A 493 -21.39 12.05 21.06
CA PRO A 493 -20.04 12.50 21.34
C PRO A 493 -19.48 13.31 20.17
N SER A 494 -18.53 14.20 20.48
CA SER A 494 -17.70 14.80 19.44
C SER A 494 -16.73 13.76 18.88
N VAL A 495 -16.47 13.84 17.58
CA VAL A 495 -15.47 12.99 16.90
C VAL A 495 -14.48 13.87 16.18
N ASP A 496 -13.21 13.72 16.56
CA ASP A 496 -12.08 14.30 15.85
C ASP A 496 -11.42 13.22 14.99
N GLU A 497 -10.95 13.61 13.82
CA GLU A 497 -10.23 12.76 12.86
C GLU A 497 -8.91 13.40 12.45
N VAL A 498 -7.90 12.57 12.24
CA VAL A 498 -6.62 12.98 11.67
C VAL A 498 -6.08 11.92 10.71
N THR A 499 -5.42 12.37 9.65
CA THR A 499 -4.67 11.49 8.75
C THR A 499 -3.19 11.51 9.13
N VAL A 500 -2.57 10.35 9.26
CA VAL A 500 -1.13 10.19 9.49
C VAL A 500 -0.50 9.50 8.29
N PHE A 501 0.67 9.96 7.87
CA PHE A 501 1.41 9.40 6.73
C PHE A 501 2.68 8.70 7.20
N LEU A 502 2.97 7.52 6.65
CA LEU A 502 4.14 6.71 6.96
C LEU A 502 5.14 6.68 5.79
N ASP A 503 6.42 6.84 6.10
CA ASP A 503 7.52 6.59 5.18
C ASP A 503 8.00 5.14 5.32
N HIS A 504 7.99 4.39 4.22
CA HIS A 504 8.55 3.03 4.13
C HIS A 504 9.90 3.06 3.46
N TYR A 505 10.92 2.49 4.11
CA TYR A 505 12.28 2.48 3.63
C TYR A 505 12.65 1.11 3.05
N GLY A 506 13.19 1.11 1.83
CA GLY A 506 13.71 -0.07 1.15
C GLY A 506 15.18 0.12 0.78
N LEU A 507 15.87 -0.97 0.50
CA LEU A 507 17.27 -0.96 0.06
C LEU A 507 17.33 -0.93 -1.47
N PHE A 508 17.84 0.15 -2.04
CA PHE A 508 17.97 0.35 -3.49
C PHE A 508 19.37 0.87 -3.80
N ASP A 509 20.09 0.20 -4.70
CA ASP A 509 21.45 0.56 -5.10
C ASP A 509 22.42 0.76 -3.91
N GLY A 510 22.24 -0.03 -2.84
CA GLY A 510 23.03 0.05 -1.61
C GLY A 510 22.62 1.17 -0.65
N GLU A 511 21.59 1.95 -0.96
CA GLU A 511 21.08 3.03 -0.11
C GLU A 511 19.67 2.76 0.42
N TYR A 512 19.40 3.15 1.66
CA TYR A 512 18.05 3.14 2.20
C TYR A 512 17.29 4.36 1.73
N ARG A 513 16.19 4.14 1.01
CA ARG A 513 15.35 5.22 0.47
C ARG A 513 13.89 4.94 0.69
N THR A 514 13.12 6.01 0.89
CA THR A 514 11.66 5.89 0.92
C THR A 514 11.15 5.35 -0.41
N PHE A 515 10.10 4.56 -0.35
CA PHE A 515 9.42 4.06 -1.55
C PHE A 515 7.92 3.91 -1.28
N LEU A 516 7.16 3.87 -2.38
CA LEU A 516 5.76 3.49 -2.40
C LEU A 516 5.55 2.42 -3.47
N ASN A 517 4.72 1.42 -3.17
CA ASN A 517 4.20 0.44 -4.12
C ASN A 517 2.82 -0.05 -3.66
N LEU A 518 2.22 -0.98 -4.40
CA LEU A 518 0.87 -1.51 -4.13
C LEU A 518 0.77 -2.37 -2.85
N ASN A 519 1.90 -2.73 -2.23
CA ASN A 519 1.95 -3.63 -1.08
C ASN A 519 2.19 -2.90 0.25
N VAL A 520 2.29 -1.56 0.24
CA VAL A 520 2.49 -0.74 1.44
C VAL A 520 1.45 0.37 1.50
N HIS A 521 0.95 0.67 2.70
CA HIS A 521 -0.06 1.71 2.89
C HIS A 521 0.53 2.88 3.68
N ARG A 522 0.72 3.99 2.99
CA ARG A 522 1.26 5.22 3.58
C ARG A 522 0.22 5.95 4.44
N ARG A 523 -1.03 6.01 4.01
CA ARG A 523 -2.04 6.91 4.58
C ARG A 523 -2.93 6.19 5.60
N TRP A 524 -2.91 6.63 6.84
CA TRP A 524 -3.67 6.06 7.95
C TRP A 524 -4.64 7.07 8.54
N THR A 525 -5.80 6.58 9.00
CA THR A 525 -6.81 7.42 9.66
C THR A 525 -6.93 7.05 11.12
N LEU A 526 -6.85 8.05 11.98
CA LEU A 526 -7.10 7.92 13.41
C LEU A 526 -8.28 8.81 13.80
N GLN A 527 -9.08 8.34 14.74
CA GLN A 527 -10.21 9.07 15.31
C GLN A 527 -10.17 9.02 16.84
N ARG A 528 -10.80 9.99 17.50
CA ARG A 528 -11.04 9.97 18.95
C ARG A 528 -12.44 10.50 19.29
N LEU A 529 -13.00 10.01 20.38
CA LEU A 529 -14.26 10.51 20.95
C LEU A 529 -13.97 11.47 22.10
N ASN A 530 -14.65 12.62 22.16
CA ASN A 530 -14.61 13.55 23.29
C ASN A 530 -13.18 13.86 23.79
N GLU A 531 -12.26 14.09 22.86
CA GLU A 531 -10.85 14.38 23.14
C GLU A 531 -10.07 13.25 23.87
N GLY A 532 -10.63 12.04 23.93
CA GLY A 532 -9.99 10.85 24.49
C GLY A 532 -8.86 10.28 23.61
N PRO A 533 -8.47 9.01 23.85
CA PRO A 533 -7.34 8.40 23.14
C PRO A 533 -7.60 8.28 21.64
N TRP A 534 -6.56 8.55 20.85
CA TRP A 534 -6.58 8.27 19.42
C TRP A 534 -6.62 6.76 19.16
N LYS A 535 -7.50 6.35 18.25
CA LYS A 535 -7.63 4.97 17.79
C LYS A 535 -7.54 4.91 16.27
N ILE A 536 -6.90 3.86 15.76
CA ILE A 536 -6.76 3.61 14.33
C ILE A 536 -8.10 3.07 13.80
N THR A 537 -8.64 3.71 12.77
CA THR A 537 -9.90 3.27 12.12
C THR A 537 -9.66 2.66 10.74
N SER A 538 -8.53 2.95 10.10
CA SER A 538 -8.11 2.31 8.86
C SER A 538 -7.47 0.94 9.14
N VAL A 539 -8.20 -0.14 8.87
CA VAL A 539 -7.69 -1.51 8.97
C VAL A 539 -7.00 -1.87 7.66
N GLN A 540 -5.67 -1.84 7.68
CA GLN A 540 -4.80 -2.14 6.55
C GLN A 540 -3.42 -2.55 7.07
N SER A 541 -2.54 -2.99 6.17
CA SER A 541 -1.16 -3.37 6.50
C SER A 541 -0.21 -2.19 6.35
N ILE A 542 0.90 -2.23 7.08
CA ILE A 542 2.01 -1.27 6.90
C ILE A 542 2.49 -1.31 5.46
#